data_AF-A0A0K8R3P3-F1
#
_entry.id   AF-A0A0K8R3P3-F1
#
_cell.length_a   1.000
_cell.length_b   1.000
_cell.length_c   1.000
_cell.angle_alpha   90.00
_cell.angle_beta   90.00
_cell.angle_gamma   90.00
#
_symmetry.space_group_name_H-M   'P 1'
#
loop_
_entity.id
_entity.type
_entity.pdbx_description
1 polymer ?
#
loop_
_entity_poly.entity_id
_entity_poly.type
_entity_poly.pdbx_seq_one_letter_code
_entity_poly.pdbx_strand_id
1 'polypeptide(L)'
;MVYRALEAPSIQIQELCLNIIPTFANLIDYPSMKNALIPRIKSACLQTSSLAVHVNSLVCLGKILEYLDKWFVLDDILPFLQQIPSKEPAVLMGILGIYKCTFTHKKLGITKEQLAGKVLPHLIPLSIENNLNLNQFNSFISVI
;
A
#
# COMPACT_ATOMS: atom_id res chain seq x y z
N MET A 1 -20.51 9.60 3.62
CA MET A 1 -20.96 8.68 2.55
C MET A 1 -19.84 7.77 2.03
N VAL A 2 -18.66 8.29 1.66
CA VAL A 2 -17.53 7.48 1.12
C VAL A 2 -17.11 6.32 2.03
N TYR A 3 -17.10 6.55 3.35
CA TYR A 3 -16.75 5.53 4.34
C TYR A 3 -17.66 4.29 4.32
N ARG A 4 -18.97 4.45 4.10
CA ARG A 4 -19.92 3.33 3.98
C ARG A 4 -19.84 2.62 2.63
N ALA A 5 -19.37 3.30 1.60
CA ALA A 5 -19.19 2.73 0.28
C ALA A 5 -17.96 1.80 0.22
N LEU A 6 -16.94 2.02 1.06
CA LEU A 6 -15.82 1.08 1.23
C LEU A 6 -16.25 -0.25 1.87
N GLU A 7 -17.30 -0.23 2.69
CA GLU A 7 -17.89 -1.42 3.34
C GLU A 7 -19.02 -2.04 2.48
N ALA A 8 -19.33 -1.48 1.30
CA ALA A 8 -20.39 -1.99 0.46
C ALA A 8 -20.01 -3.37 -0.13
N PRO A 9 -20.95 -4.31 -0.26
CA PRO A 9 -20.70 -5.64 -0.85
C PRO A 9 -20.43 -5.58 -2.37
N SER A 10 -20.65 -4.43 -3.01
CA SER A 10 -20.39 -4.25 -4.43
C SER A 10 -18.94 -3.88 -4.68
N ILE A 11 -18.22 -4.80 -5.32
CA ILE A 11 -16.81 -4.64 -5.74
C ILE A 11 -16.61 -3.36 -6.55
N GLN A 12 -17.51 -3.06 -7.50
CA GLN A 12 -17.42 -1.85 -8.33
C GLN A 12 -17.48 -0.55 -7.52
N ILE A 13 -18.29 -0.51 -6.46
CA ILE A 13 -18.40 0.67 -5.60
C ILE A 13 -17.12 0.84 -4.77
N GLN A 14 -16.56 -0.26 -4.25
CA GLN A 14 -15.29 -0.24 -3.53
C GLN A 14 -14.15 0.27 -4.43
N GLU A 15 -14.03 -0.25 -5.65
CA GLU A 15 -13.01 0.19 -6.62
C GLU A 15 -13.14 1.66 -6.98
N LEU A 16 -14.37 2.13 -7.25
CA LEU A 16 -14.64 3.53 -7.53
C LEU A 16 -14.21 4.40 -6.34
N CYS A 17 -14.57 4.01 -5.12
CA CYS A 17 -14.21 4.77 -3.93
C CYS A 17 -12.70 4.84 -3.73
N LEU A 18 -11.99 3.71 -3.88
CA LEU A 18 -10.53 3.65 -3.76
C LEU A 18 -9.82 4.49 -4.82
N ASN A 19 -10.42 4.65 -6.01
CA ASN A 19 -9.87 5.51 -7.05
C ASN A 19 -10.10 7.00 -6.82
N ILE A 20 -11.23 7.38 -6.23
CA ILE A 20 -11.55 8.79 -5.97
C ILE A 20 -10.92 9.28 -4.65
N ILE A 21 -10.74 8.43 -3.63
CA ILE A 21 -10.13 8.83 -2.35
C ILE A 21 -8.84 9.65 -2.48
N PRO A 22 -7.86 9.24 -3.30
CA PRO A 22 -6.63 10.01 -3.49
C PRO A 22 -6.84 11.41 -4.07
N THR A 23 -7.90 11.65 -4.86
CA THR A 23 -8.10 12.96 -5.52
C THR A 23 -8.53 14.05 -4.55
N PHE A 24 -9.18 13.67 -3.44
CA PHE A 24 -9.56 14.60 -2.37
C PHE A 24 -8.78 14.36 -1.07
N ALA A 25 -7.72 13.54 -1.09
CA ALA A 25 -6.87 13.29 0.08
C ALA A 25 -6.26 14.58 0.67
N ASN A 26 -5.91 15.55 -0.19
CA ASN A 26 -5.42 16.87 0.23
C ASN A 26 -6.46 17.72 0.99
N LEU A 27 -7.76 17.38 0.90
CA LEU A 27 -8.83 18.06 1.62
C LEU A 27 -9.16 17.38 2.96
N ILE A 28 -8.59 16.21 3.23
CA ILE A 28 -8.83 15.46 4.45
C ILE A 28 -7.77 15.85 5.49
N ASP A 29 -8.20 16.18 6.70
CA ASP A 29 -7.32 16.45 7.81
C ASP A 29 -6.56 15.19 8.25
N TYR A 30 -5.31 15.37 8.71
CA TYR A 30 -4.45 14.28 9.12
C TYR A 30 -5.08 13.32 10.15
N PRO A 31 -5.76 13.79 11.23
CA PRO A 31 -6.46 12.91 12.17
C PRO A 31 -7.50 12.02 11.51
N SER A 32 -8.33 12.55 10.61
CA SER A 32 -9.32 11.77 9.87
C SER A 32 -8.69 10.76 8.92
N MET A 33 -7.58 11.13 8.27
CA MET A 33 -6.85 10.22 7.39
C MET A 33 -6.28 9.04 8.17
N LYS A 34 -5.57 9.33 9.27
CA LYS A 34 -4.94 8.33 10.13
C LYS A 34 -5.95 7.42 10.83
N ASN A 35 -7.01 7.99 11.42
CA ASN A 35 -7.90 7.24 12.30
C ASN A 35 -9.13 6.66 11.59
N ALA A 36 -9.54 7.20 10.44
CA ALA A 36 -10.72 6.71 9.73
C ALA A 36 -10.39 6.13 8.35
N LEU A 37 -9.60 6.83 7.53
CA LEU A 37 -9.36 6.42 6.15
C LEU A 37 -8.46 5.18 6.08
N ILE A 38 -7.30 5.21 6.74
CA ILE A 38 -6.30 4.15 6.66
C ILE A 38 -6.79 2.81 7.20
N PRO A 39 -7.42 2.73 8.40
CA PRO A 39 -7.96 1.48 8.90
C PRO A 39 -8.98 0.85 7.95
N ARG A 40 -9.79 1.67 7.26
CA ARG A 40 -10.78 1.19 6.29
C ARG A 40 -10.13 0.65 5.02
N ILE A 41 -9.12 1.34 4.48
CA ILE A 41 -8.36 0.84 3.32
C ILE A 41 -7.66 -0.48 3.67
N LYS A 42 -7.05 -0.56 4.86
CA LYS A 42 -6.42 -1.79 5.36
C LYS A 42 -7.42 -2.93 5.48
N SER A 43 -8.59 -2.66 6.06
CA SER A 43 -9.69 -3.64 6.17
C SER A 43 -10.18 -4.10 4.80
N ALA A 44 -10.40 -3.18 3.87
CA ALA A 44 -10.80 -3.50 2.50
C ALA A 44 -9.75 -4.38 1.79
N CYS A 45 -8.46 -4.13 2.05
CA CYS A 45 -7.35 -4.92 1.52
C CYS A 45 -7.16 -6.29 2.19
N LEU A 46 -7.74 -6.56 3.37
CA LEU A 46 -7.61 -7.87 4.04
C LEU A 46 -8.89 -8.71 3.94
N GLN A 47 -10.06 -8.07 3.84
CA GLN A 47 -11.35 -8.73 3.85
C GLN A 47 -11.89 -9.06 2.45
N THR A 48 -11.37 -8.41 1.40
CA THR A 48 -11.85 -8.64 0.04
C THR A 48 -11.27 -9.94 -0.54
N SER A 49 -12.07 -10.63 -1.35
CA SER A 49 -11.59 -11.75 -2.18
C SER A 49 -11.25 -11.29 -3.60
N SER A 50 -11.48 -10.01 -3.92
CA SER A 50 -11.22 -9.46 -5.26
C SER A 50 -9.80 -8.92 -5.36
N LEU A 51 -9.03 -9.48 -6.28
CA LEU A 51 -7.68 -9.02 -6.61
C LEU A 51 -7.66 -7.53 -6.98
N ALA A 52 -8.68 -7.06 -7.71
CA ALA A 52 -8.74 -5.67 -8.16
C ALA A 52 -8.92 -4.70 -6.97
N VAL A 53 -9.71 -5.09 -5.96
CA VAL A 53 -9.86 -4.29 -4.73
C VAL A 53 -8.57 -4.32 -3.90
N HIS A 54 -7.87 -5.45 -3.82
CA HIS A 54 -6.53 -5.51 -3.18
C HIS A 54 -5.57 -4.52 -3.83
N VAL A 55 -5.42 -4.58 -5.15
CA VAL A 55 -4.49 -3.73 -5.89
C VAL A 55 -4.87 -2.26 -5.77
N ASN A 56 -6.15 -1.92 -5.98
CA ASN A 56 -6.63 -0.54 -5.86
C ASN A 56 -6.46 0.01 -4.43
N SER A 57 -6.62 -0.82 -3.40
CA SER A 57 -6.39 -0.41 -2.01
C SER A 57 -4.93 -0.03 -1.77
N LEU A 58 -4.00 -0.84 -2.27
CA LEU A 58 -2.57 -0.55 -2.17
C LEU A 58 -2.16 0.69 -2.97
N VAL A 59 -2.68 0.86 -4.18
CA VAL A 59 -2.43 2.06 -5.00
C VAL A 59 -2.98 3.31 -4.31
N CYS A 60 -4.18 3.23 -3.73
CA CYS A 60 -4.75 4.31 -2.94
C CYS A 60 -3.86 4.64 -1.73
N LEU A 61 -3.41 3.62 -0.99
CA LEU A 61 -2.48 3.77 0.13
C LEU A 61 -1.20 4.50 -0.31
N GLY A 62 -0.60 4.04 -1.43
CA GLY A 62 0.60 4.63 -2.03
C GLY A 62 0.47 6.12 -2.36
N LYS A 63 -0.69 6.55 -2.84
CA LYS A 63 -0.97 7.96 -3.15
C LYS A 63 -1.18 8.80 -1.90
N ILE A 64 -1.85 8.28 -0.88
CA ILE A 64 -2.09 9.04 0.36
C ILE A 64 -0.84 9.13 1.24
N LEU A 65 0.19 8.30 1.00
CA LEU A 65 1.44 8.29 1.78
C LEU A 65 2.11 9.68 1.86
N GLU A 66 1.97 10.53 0.83
CA GLU A 66 2.57 11.87 0.82
C GLU A 66 2.00 12.82 1.89
N TYR A 67 0.78 12.54 2.37
CA TYR A 67 0.07 13.29 3.41
C TYR A 67 0.30 12.72 4.83
N LEU A 68 1.10 11.65 4.96
CA LEU A 68 1.33 10.98 6.24
C LEU A 68 2.69 11.32 6.86
N ASP A 69 2.74 11.23 8.19
CA ASP A 69 3.98 11.40 8.95
C ASP A 69 4.89 10.18 8.79
N LYS A 70 6.20 10.46 8.73
CA LYS A 70 7.26 9.44 8.66
C LYS A 70 7.09 8.32 9.68
N TRP A 71 6.87 8.67 10.95
CA TRP A 71 6.73 7.69 12.04
C TRP A 71 5.52 6.79 11.84
N PHE A 72 4.40 7.37 11.41
CA PHE A 72 3.18 6.60 11.15
C PHE A 72 3.38 5.61 9.98
N VAL A 73 4.06 6.04 8.93
CA VAL A 73 4.38 5.14 7.81
C VAL A 73 5.28 3.98 8.26
N LEU A 74 6.33 4.28 9.04
CA LEU A 74 7.27 3.27 9.53
C LEU A 74 6.65 2.27 10.51
N ASP A 75 5.83 2.76 11.44
CA ASP A 75 5.31 1.95 12.56
C ASP A 75 3.99 1.24 12.22
N ASP A 76 3.20 1.77 11.27
CA ASP A 76 1.87 1.24 10.96
C ASP A 76 1.70 0.81 9.49
N ILE A 77 2.25 1.55 8.51
CA ILE A 77 2.10 1.19 7.09
C ILE A 77 3.06 0.08 6.68
N LEU A 78 4.36 0.18 7.00
CA LEU A 78 5.32 -0.86 6.60
C LEU A 78 4.99 -2.23 7.21
N PRO A 79 4.66 -2.35 8.51
CA PRO A 79 4.29 -3.65 9.09
C PRO A 79 2.99 -4.19 8.49
N PHE A 80 2.06 -3.31 8.11
CA PHE A 80 0.83 -3.73 7.42
C PHE A 80 1.12 -4.37 6.06
N LEU A 81 2.07 -3.84 5.28
CA LEU A 81 2.47 -4.45 4.00
C LEU A 81 2.99 -5.88 4.18
N GLN A 82 3.67 -6.15 5.29
CA GLN A 82 4.20 -7.48 5.61
C GLN A 82 3.13 -8.48 6.04
N GLN A 83 1.96 -8.01 6.48
CA GLN A 83 0.84 -8.86 6.90
C GLN A 83 0.01 -9.36 5.73
N ILE A 84 0.19 -8.81 4.52
CA ILE A 84 -0.59 -9.19 3.34
C ILE A 84 -0.11 -10.57 2.87
N PRO A 85 -0.94 -11.63 2.95
CA PRO A 85 -0.51 -13.00 2.61
C PRO A 85 -0.54 -13.29 1.11
N SER A 86 -0.91 -12.30 0.29
CA SER A 86 -1.14 -12.50 -1.15
C SER A 86 0.18 -12.48 -1.94
N LYS A 87 0.35 -13.51 -2.78
CA LYS A 87 1.50 -13.70 -3.68
C LYS A 87 1.17 -13.41 -5.15
N GLU A 88 0.06 -12.71 -5.37
CA GLU A 88 -0.38 -12.32 -6.70
C GLU A 88 0.55 -11.24 -7.26
N PRO A 89 1.05 -11.36 -8.51
CA PRO A 89 1.98 -10.39 -9.09
C PRO A 89 1.50 -8.95 -9.00
N ALA A 90 0.19 -8.71 -9.20
CA ALA A 90 -0.37 -7.37 -9.12
C ALA A 90 -0.30 -6.79 -7.70
N VAL A 91 -0.48 -7.63 -6.67
CA VAL A 91 -0.38 -7.22 -5.26
C VAL A 91 1.08 -6.98 -4.89
N LEU A 92 1.99 -7.88 -5.31
CA LEU A 92 3.42 -7.73 -5.11
C LEU A 92 3.95 -6.42 -5.71
N MET A 93 3.50 -6.07 -6.92
CA MET A 93 3.83 -4.80 -7.56
C MET A 93 3.24 -3.59 -6.83
N GLY A 94 2.05 -3.71 -6.25
CA GLY A 94 1.46 -2.68 -5.40
C GLY A 94 2.28 -2.42 -4.14
N ILE A 95 2.67 -3.49 -3.43
CA ILE A 95 3.53 -3.43 -2.25
C ILE A 95 4.88 -2.77 -2.61
N LEU A 96 5.52 -3.23 -3.68
CA LEU A 96 6.78 -2.68 -4.18
C LEU A 96 6.66 -1.19 -4.51
N GLY A 97 5.55 -0.78 -5.13
CA GLY A 97 5.27 0.63 -5.45
C GLY A 97 5.23 1.52 -4.21
N ILE A 98 4.65 1.04 -3.11
CA ILE A 98 4.60 1.78 -1.85
C ILE A 98 6.00 1.89 -1.24
N TYR A 99 6.79 0.81 -1.24
CA TYR A 99 8.19 0.87 -0.78
C TYR A 99 9.01 1.87 -1.60
N LYS A 100 8.91 1.80 -2.94
CA LYS A 100 9.58 2.75 -3.85
C LYS A 100 9.16 4.19 -3.61
N CYS A 101 7.86 4.44 -3.42
CA CYS A 101 7.33 5.75 -3.06
C CYS A 101 7.96 6.25 -1.75
N THR A 102 7.98 5.40 -0.72
CA THR A 102 8.51 5.74 0.60
C THR A 102 10.02 6.04 0.56
N PHE A 103 10.78 5.34 -0.30
CA PHE A 103 12.22 5.57 -0.49
C PHE A 103 12.53 6.84 -1.28
N THR A 104 11.72 7.15 -2.30
CA THR A 104 11.95 8.32 -3.18
C THR A 104 11.45 9.62 -2.53
N HIS A 105 10.52 9.53 -1.58
CA HIS A 105 9.87 10.70 -1.01
C HIS A 105 10.76 11.44 0.00
N LYS A 106 11.07 12.71 -0.30
CA LYS A 106 11.98 13.57 0.48
C LYS A 106 11.60 13.73 1.96
N LYS A 107 10.30 13.64 2.31
CA LYS A 107 9.81 13.73 3.70
C LYS A 107 9.81 12.39 4.45
N LEU A 108 9.66 11.26 3.76
CA LEU A 108 9.47 9.96 4.40
C LEU A 108 10.78 9.25 4.73
N GLY A 109 11.88 9.61 4.03
CA GLY A 109 13.27 9.30 4.37
C GLY A 109 13.49 8.15 5.35
N ILE A 110 13.27 6.92 4.89
CA ILE A 110 13.50 5.70 5.68
C ILE A 110 15.00 5.61 5.99
N THR A 111 15.34 5.29 7.24
CA THR A 111 16.74 5.11 7.63
C THR A 111 17.29 3.79 7.05
N LYS A 112 18.58 3.74 6.75
CA LYS A 112 19.22 2.56 6.15
C LYS A 112 19.05 1.31 7.02
N GLU A 113 18.95 1.49 8.33
CA GLU A 113 18.75 0.43 9.32
C GLU A 113 17.35 -0.20 9.22
N GLN A 114 16.29 0.60 9.04
CA GLN A 114 14.92 0.07 8.86
C GLN A 114 14.79 -0.66 7.52
N LEU A 115 15.42 -0.11 6.48
CA LEU A 115 15.45 -0.70 5.15
C LEU A 115 16.15 -2.06 5.18
N ALA A 116 17.38 -2.11 5.72
CA ALA A 116 18.16 -3.33 5.81
C ALA A 116 17.58 -4.36 6.79
N GLY A 117 17.00 -3.90 7.91
CA GLY A 117 16.54 -4.78 8.98
C GLY A 117 15.15 -5.36 8.79
N LYS A 118 14.24 -4.66 8.10
CA LYS A 118 12.83 -5.09 7.97
C LYS A 118 12.35 -5.16 6.54
N VAL A 119 12.77 -4.24 5.68
CA VAL A 119 12.23 -4.14 4.32
C VAL A 119 12.89 -5.14 3.37
N LEU A 120 14.22 -5.20 3.32
CA LEU A 120 14.94 -6.14 2.46
C LEU A 120 14.64 -7.62 2.80
N PRO A 121 14.62 -8.05 4.08
CA PRO A 121 14.28 -9.43 4.42
C PRO A 121 12.88 -9.84 3.98
N HIS A 122 11.97 -8.87 3.81
CA HIS A 122 10.63 -9.11 3.29
C HIS A 122 10.55 -9.06 1.76
N LEU A 123 11.25 -8.11 1.11
CA LEU A 123 11.22 -7.96 -0.34
C LEU A 123 12.00 -9.05 -1.10
N ILE A 124 13.09 -9.58 -0.52
CA ILE A 124 13.92 -10.59 -1.18
C ILE A 124 13.15 -11.90 -1.43
N PRO A 125 12.41 -12.48 -0.47
CA PRO A 125 11.58 -13.65 -0.75
C PRO A 125 10.50 -13.39 -1.80
N LEU A 126 9.94 -12.18 -1.82
CA LEU A 126 8.90 -11.80 -2.78
C LEU A 126 9.43 -11.68 -4.20
N SER A 127 10.70 -11.28 -4.39
CA SER A 127 11.29 -11.16 -5.73
C SER A 127 11.54 -12.52 -6.40
N ILE A 128 11.55 -13.62 -5.64
CA ILE A 128 11.80 -14.98 -6.14
C ILE A 128 10.49 -15.73 -6.42
N GLU A 129 9.33 -15.09 -6.22
CA GLU A 129 8.03 -15.72 -6.47
C GLU A 129 7.84 -16.10 -7.95
N ASN A 130 7.44 -17.35 -8.20
CA ASN A 130 7.38 -17.95 -9.55
C ASN A 130 6.39 -17.27 -10.50
N ASN A 131 5.44 -16.49 -9.96
CA ASN A 131 4.42 -15.82 -10.75
C ASN A 131 4.91 -14.48 -11.35
N LEU A 132 6.12 -14.03 -10.99
CA LEU A 132 6.69 -12.78 -11.50
C LEU A 132 7.29 -12.96 -12.90
N ASN A 133 7.00 -12.01 -13.79
CA ASN A 133 7.69 -11.91 -15.07
C ASN A 133 9.02 -11.13 -14.93
N LEU A 134 9.87 -11.20 -15.95
CA LEU A 134 11.19 -10.54 -15.96
C LEU A 134 11.12 -9.03 -15.67
N ASN A 135 10.11 -8.33 -16.16
CA ASN A 135 9.97 -6.88 -15.92
C ASN A 135 9.61 -6.58 -14.46
N GLN A 136 8.77 -7.41 -13.86
CA GLN A 136 8.41 -7.30 -12.45
C GLN A 136 9.60 -7.64 -11.56
N PHE A 137 10.33 -8.72 -11.87
CA PHE A 137 11.58 -9.06 -11.20
C PHE A 137 12.59 -7.90 -11.24
N ASN A 138 12.84 -7.34 -12.42
CA ASN A 138 13.72 -6.18 -12.58
C ASN A 138 13.27 -4.97 -11.76
N SER A 139 11.95 -4.81 -11.56
CA SER A 139 11.41 -3.76 -10.70
C SER A 139 11.76 -3.98 -9.23
N PHE A 140 11.73 -5.23 -8.74
CA PHE A 140 12.19 -5.57 -7.39
C PHE A 140 13.68 -5.29 -7.22
N ILE A 141 14.51 -5.73 -8.18
CA ILE A 141 15.96 -5.52 -8.14
C ILE A 141 16.33 -4.03 -8.21
N SER A 142 15.54 -3.19 -8.88
CA SER A 142 15.78 -1.74 -8.87
C SER A 142 15.56 -1.07 -7.50
N VAL A 143 14.85 -1.74 -6.59
CA VAL A 143 14.49 -1.21 -5.27
C VAL A 143 15.37 -1.80 -4.16
N ILE A 144 15.84 -3.04 -4.35
CA ILE A 144 16.81 -3.73 -3.49
C ILE A 144 18.21 -3.17 -3.73
#